data_AF-A0A376P1V4-F1
#
_entry.id   AF-A0A376P1V4-F1
#
_cell.length_a   1.000
_cell.length_b   1.000
_cell.length_c   1.000
_cell.angle_alpha   90.00
_cell.angle_beta   90.00
_cell.angle_gamma   90.00
#
_symmetry.space_group_name_H-M   'P 1'
#
loop_
_entity.id
_entity.type
_entity.pdbx_description
1 polymer ?
#
loop_
_entity_poly.entity_id
_entity_poly.type
_entity_poly.pdbx_seq_one_letter_code
_entity_poly.pdbx_strand_id
1 'polypeptide(L)'
;MQVDTSKILFICGGAFAGLDKVISHRVETGSGIGFGATVKAKSDKASEGELLAQVEPEDLIKFGLIPEFIGRLPVVATLNELSEEV
;
A
#
# COMPACT_ATOMS: atom_id res chain seq x y z
N MET A 1 1.40 -4.25 39.41
CA MET A 1 2.19 -5.23 38.63
C MET A 1 2.27 -4.72 37.20
N GLN A 2 3.48 -4.49 36.68
CA GLN A 2 3.68 -4.25 35.25
C GLN A 2 3.87 -5.60 34.56
N VAL A 3 3.23 -5.77 33.41
CA VAL A 3 3.37 -6.96 32.58
C VAL A 3 4.36 -6.62 31.46
N ASP A 4 5.39 -7.45 31.29
CA ASP A 4 6.36 -7.34 30.20
C ASP A 4 5.73 -7.85 28.89
N THR A 5 5.63 -6.99 27.88
CA THR A 5 5.06 -7.31 26.57
C THR A 5 6.13 -7.58 25.49
N SER A 6 7.41 -7.67 25.85
CA SER A 6 8.52 -7.79 24.90
C SER A 6 8.47 -9.05 24.01
N LYS A 7 7.69 -10.07 24.40
CA LYS A 7 7.52 -11.34 23.66
C LYS A 7 6.12 -11.52 23.05
N ILE A 8 5.28 -10.49 23.09
CA ILE A 8 3.95 -10.54 22.47
C ILE A 8 4.12 -10.23 20.98
N LEU A 9 3.55 -11.09 20.12
CA LEU A 9 3.42 -10.82 18.70
C LEU A 9 2.27 -9.84 18.48
N PHE A 10 2.55 -8.71 17.81
CA PHE A 10 1.56 -7.74 17.42
C PHE A 10 1.23 -7.91 15.94
N ILE A 11 -0.06 -8.01 15.62
CA ILE A 11 -0.57 -8.02 14.25
C ILE A 11 -1.59 -6.90 14.16
N CYS A 12 -1.35 -5.96 13.25
CA CYS A 12 -2.28 -4.88 12.94
C CYS A 12 -2.87 -5.12 11.55
N GLY A 13 -4.19 -5.09 11.43
CA GLY A 13 -4.91 -5.27 10.18
C GLY A 13 -5.91 -4.15 9.93
N GLY A 14 -6.24 -3.91 8.67
CA GLY A 14 -7.18 -2.88 8.24
C GLY A 14 -7.46 -2.97 6.74
N ALA A 15 -8.48 -2.25 6.28
CA ALA A 15 -8.86 -2.23 4.87
C ALA A 15 -8.10 -1.19 4.03
N PHE A 16 -7.50 -0.18 4.68
CA PHE A 16 -6.67 0.87 4.04
C PHE A 16 -7.28 1.48 2.76
N ALA A 17 -8.59 1.75 2.77
CA ALA A 17 -9.31 2.28 1.61
C ALA A 17 -8.67 3.59 1.09
N GLY A 18 -8.32 3.64 -0.19
CA GLY A 18 -7.65 4.78 -0.82
C GLY A 18 -6.13 4.72 -0.80
N LEU A 19 -5.51 3.72 -0.14
CA LEU A 19 -4.07 3.48 -0.20
C LEU A 19 -3.61 3.09 -1.62
N ASP A 20 -4.45 2.35 -2.34
CA ASP A 20 -4.29 2.03 -3.76
C ASP A 20 -3.99 3.27 -4.62
N LYS A 21 -4.68 4.39 -4.36
CA LYS A 21 -4.48 5.66 -5.09
C LYS A 21 -3.16 6.33 -4.76
N VAL A 22 -2.72 6.22 -3.50
CA VAL A 22 -1.41 6.76 -3.07
C VAL A 22 -0.30 5.98 -3.77
N ILE A 23 -0.41 4.65 -3.77
CA ILE A 23 0.54 3.75 -4.45
C ILE A 23 0.50 3.98 -5.96
N SER A 24 -0.68 4.06 -6.56
CA SER A 24 -0.82 4.30 -8.00
C SER A 24 -0.17 5.61 -8.40
N HIS A 25 -0.35 6.68 -7.61
CA HIS A 25 0.28 7.96 -7.90
C HIS A 25 1.80 7.86 -7.93
N ARG A 26 2.40 7.09 -7.01
CA ARG A 26 3.85 6.80 -7.05
C ARG A 26 4.24 5.97 -8.26
N VAL A 27 3.58 4.83 -8.49
CA VAL A 27 3.95 3.88 -9.56
C VAL A 27 3.72 4.47 -10.96
N GLU A 28 2.74 5.36 -11.10
CA GLU A 28 2.38 6.03 -12.36
C GLU A 28 3.13 7.35 -12.59
N THR A 29 4.03 7.78 -11.68
CA THR A 29 4.89 8.96 -11.89
C THR A 29 5.81 8.74 -13.11
N GLY A 30 5.34 9.18 -14.28
CA GLY A 30 6.00 8.98 -15.58
C GLY A 30 5.08 9.22 -16.78
N SER A 31 3.76 9.14 -16.59
CA SER A 31 2.78 9.64 -17.57
C SER A 31 2.59 11.16 -17.44
N GLY A 32 3.47 11.92 -18.07
CA GLY A 32 3.36 13.39 -18.12
C GLY A 32 2.32 13.88 -19.13
N ILE A 33 1.84 15.11 -18.95
CA ILE A 33 1.11 15.85 -19.99
C ILE A 33 2.16 16.65 -20.78
N GLY A 34 2.32 16.37 -22.08
CA GLY A 34 3.26 17.09 -22.96
C GLY A 34 3.48 16.38 -24.30
N PHE A 35 3.85 17.12 -25.34
CA PHE A 35 3.99 16.67 -26.74
C PHE A 35 4.99 15.50 -26.99
N GLY A 36 5.69 15.02 -25.97
CA GLY A 36 6.58 13.85 -26.02
C GLY A 36 6.44 12.90 -24.82
N ALA A 37 5.35 13.00 -24.05
CA ALA A 37 5.14 12.14 -22.90
C ALA A 37 4.60 10.77 -23.30
N THR A 38 5.13 9.71 -22.70
CA THR A 38 4.64 8.34 -22.88
C THR A 38 3.30 8.21 -22.15
N VAL A 39 2.20 8.32 -22.90
CA VAL A 39 0.86 8.12 -22.34
C VAL A 39 0.64 6.63 -22.15
N LYS A 40 0.68 6.15 -20.90
CA LYS A 40 0.24 4.78 -20.60
C LYS A 40 -1.27 4.68 -20.87
N ALA A 41 -1.68 3.64 -21.62
CA ALA A 41 -3.08 3.42 -21.94
C ALA A 41 -3.87 3.10 -20.66
N LYS A 42 -5.12 3.58 -20.58
CA LYS A 42 -6.02 3.31 -19.44
C LYS A 42 -6.29 1.82 -19.19
N SER A 43 -5.99 0.95 -20.15
CA SER A 43 -6.16 -0.51 -20.09
C SER A 43 -5.06 -1.24 -19.29
N ASP A 44 -3.92 -0.60 -19.00
CA ASP A 44 -2.82 -1.21 -18.23
C ASP A 44 -2.89 -0.87 -16.73
N LYS A 45 -4.07 -0.49 -16.22
CA LYS A 45 -4.23 -0.20 -14.80
C LYS A 45 -4.17 -1.51 -14.00
N ALA A 46 -3.14 -1.61 -13.15
CA ALA A 46 -3.04 -2.66 -12.15
C ALA A 46 -4.29 -2.69 -11.27
N SER A 47 -4.71 -3.89 -10.90
CA SER A 47 -5.80 -4.10 -9.94
C SER A 47 -5.42 -3.58 -8.54
N GLU A 48 -6.42 -3.37 -7.68
CA GLU A 48 -6.17 -2.90 -6.31
C GLU A 48 -5.24 -3.85 -5.54
N GLY A 49 -5.44 -5.17 -5.67
CA GLY A 49 -4.56 -6.16 -5.03
C GLY A 49 -3.10 -6.07 -5.51
N GLU A 50 -2.88 -5.87 -6.81
CA GLU A 50 -1.54 -5.71 -7.39
C GLU A 50 -0.87 -4.40 -6.97
N LEU A 51 -1.64 -3.32 -6.79
CA LEU A 51 -1.15 -2.07 -6.25
C LEU A 51 -0.80 -2.23 -4.77
N LEU A 52 -1.68 -2.82 -3.97
CA LEU A 52 -1.44 -3.06 -2.54
C LEU A 52 -0.21 -3.94 -2.31
N ALA A 53 0.04 -4.94 -3.16
CA ALA A 53 1.24 -5.78 -3.10
C ALA A 53 2.56 -5.00 -3.30
N GLN A 54 2.50 -3.80 -3.89
CA GLN A 54 3.64 -2.91 -4.11
C GLN A 54 3.77 -1.81 -3.04
N VAL A 55 3.04 -1.93 -1.92
CA VAL A 55 3.10 -0.92 -0.84
C VAL A 55 4.52 -0.74 -0.30
N GLU A 56 4.92 0.51 -0.09
CA GLU A 56 6.15 0.86 0.62
C GLU A 56 5.83 1.72 1.85
N PRO A 57 6.77 1.82 2.82
CA PRO A 57 6.57 2.62 4.02
C PRO A 57 6.20 4.08 3.75
N GLU A 58 6.70 4.67 2.66
CA GLU A 58 6.36 6.04 2.29
C GLU A 58 4.89 6.24 1.89
N ASP A 59 4.22 5.23 1.33
CA ASP A 59 2.79 5.31 1.03
C ASP A 59 1.98 5.35 2.32
N LEU A 60 2.37 4.53 3.29
CA LEU A 60 1.72 4.46 4.60
C LEU A 60 1.85 5.80 5.35
N ILE A 61 2.99 6.48 5.21
CA ILE A 61 3.18 7.83 5.76
C ILE A 61 2.27 8.83 5.03
N LYS A 62 2.26 8.83 3.70
CA LYS A 62 1.41 9.71 2.88
C LYS A 62 -0.08 9.45 3.13
N PHE A 63 -0.46 8.22 3.44
CA PHE A 63 -1.81 7.80 3.80
C PHE A 63 -2.24 8.34 5.18
N GLY A 64 -1.28 8.63 6.07
CA GLY A 64 -1.53 9.29 7.36
C GLY A 64 -1.03 8.53 8.58
N LEU A 65 -0.28 7.44 8.41
CA LEU A 65 0.39 6.78 9.53
C LEU A 65 1.68 7.52 9.91
N ILE A 66 1.96 7.58 11.21
CA ILE A 66 3.19 8.21 11.70
C ILE A 66 4.41 7.29 11.49
N PRO A 67 5.60 7.83 11.16
CA PRO A 67 6.80 7.03 10.90
C PRO A 67 7.21 6.11 12.05
N GLU A 68 7.06 6.57 13.30
CA GLU A 68 7.42 5.82 14.50
C GLU A 68 6.55 4.57 14.67
N PHE A 69 5.30 4.61 14.21
CA PHE A 69 4.38 3.48 14.27
C PHE A 69 4.70 2.46 13.18
N ILE A 70 4.95 2.91 11.95
CA ILE A 70 5.37 2.03 10.84
C ILE A 70 6.71 1.37 11.17
N GLY A 71 7.65 2.10 11.81
CA GLY A 71 8.94 1.55 12.22
C GLY A 71 8.85 0.39 13.23
N ARG A 72 7.71 0.22 13.91
CA ARG A 72 7.44 -0.93 14.80
C ARG A 72 6.79 -2.12 14.07
N LEU A 73 6.41 -1.96 12.81
CA LEU A 73 5.75 -2.96 11.98
C LEU A 73 6.66 -3.31 10.79
N PRO A 74 7.73 -4.10 11.02
CA PRO A 74 8.74 -4.40 9.99
C PRO A 74 8.23 -5.34 8.89
N VAL A 75 7.07 -5.97 9.09
CA VAL A 75 6.47 -6.91 8.14
C VAL A 75 5.13 -6.36 7.68
N VAL A 76 4.95 -6.28 6.37
CA VAL A 76 3.70 -5.90 5.72
C VAL A 76 3.22 -7.09 4.89
N ALA A 77 1.95 -7.44 5.04
CA ALA A 77 1.29 -8.47 4.25
C ALA A 77 0.00 -7.89 3.67
N THR A 78 -0.22 -8.11 2.38
CA THR A 78 -1.42 -7.67 1.67
C THR A 78 -2.31 -8.88 1.39
N LEU A 79 -3.61 -8.63 1.29
CA LEU A 79 -4.61 -9.64 0.98
C LEU A 79 -5.25 -9.28 -0.35
N ASN A 80 -5.54 -10.30 -1.15
CA ASN A 80 -6.33 -10.14 -2.37
C ASN A 80 -7.81 -10.10 -2.02
N GLU A 81 -8.59 -9.44 -2.88
CA GLU A 81 -10.05 -9.52 -2.81
C GLU A 81 -10.51 -10.96 -3.04
N LEU A 82 -11.66 -11.29 -2.46
CA LEU A 82 -12.27 -12.60 -2.63
C LEU A 82 -12.78 -12.73 -4.07
N SER A 83 -12.33 -13.76 -4.79
CA SER A 83 -12.91 -14.17 -6.07
C SER A 83 -13.88 -15.33 -5.86
N GLU A 84 -14.95 -15.37 -6.65
CA GLU A 84 -15.79 -16.56 -6.74
C GLU A 84 -15.04 -17.60 -7.59
N GLU A 85 -14.49 -18.62 -6.93
CA GLU A 85 -13.93 -19.79 -7.63
C GLU A 85 -15.11 -20.64 -8.11
N VAL A 86 -15.32 -20.68 -9.43
CA VAL A 86 -16.37 -21.46 -10.10
C VAL A 86 -15.79 -22.75 -10.64
#